data_AF-A0A8H6VVU1-F1
#
_entry.id   AF-A0A8H6VVU1-F1
#
_cell.length_a   1.000
_cell.length_b   1.000
_cell.length_c   1.000
_cell.angle_alpha   90.00
_cell.angle_beta   90.00
_cell.angle_gamma   90.00
#
_symmetry.space_group_name_H-M   'P 1'
#
loop_
_entity.id
_entity.type
_entity.pdbx_description
1 polymer ?
#
loop_
_entity_poly.entity_id
_entity_poly.type
_entity_poly.pdbx_seq_one_letter_code
_entity_poly.pdbx_strand_id
1 'polypeptide(L)'
;MASAKIATLVIRTIAKPISAQIKHQATQHESFRKMCISLAQGMYRTEVKLRTNILGEPAKHIRPLSETKAIENGANALAEGFLFSVAALLIVGETWRSARSQSKRRDVVDDRIDDLGERVGELSERVGQLAEALENRMKEVEERNDELRRTLSRVVEIGLRGGWVELEGTPLQVPRTGLVPPQKPPPPVDHEDHPDL
;
A
#
# COMPACT_ATOMS: atom_id res chain seq x y z
N MET A 1 13.02 -7.97 10.30
CA MET A 1 13.90 -8.79 11.18
C MET A 1 15.35 -8.30 11.26
N ALA A 2 15.91 -7.67 10.22
CA ALA A 2 17.30 -7.17 10.26
C ALA A 2 17.51 -5.92 11.16
N SER A 3 16.57 -4.97 11.13
CA SER A 3 16.62 -3.74 11.93
C SER A 3 16.65 -3.99 13.45
N ALA A 4 15.78 -4.87 13.95
CA ALA A 4 15.76 -5.25 15.36
C ALA A 4 17.08 -5.92 15.82
N LYS A 5 17.70 -6.72 14.94
CA LYS A 5 18.99 -7.38 15.23
C LYS A 5 20.14 -6.38 15.28
N ILE A 6 20.17 -5.42 14.35
CA ILE A 6 21.18 -4.35 14.33
C ILE A 6 21.02 -3.42 15.55
N ALA A 7 19.79 -3.01 15.88
CA ALA A 7 19.52 -2.19 17.06
C ALA A 7 20.00 -2.88 18.35
N THR A 8 19.72 -4.18 18.50
CA THR A 8 20.15 -4.95 19.68
C THR A 8 21.68 -5.07 19.75
N LEU A 9 22.35 -5.24 18.60
CA LEU A 9 23.81 -5.29 18.53
C LEU A 9 24.45 -3.94 18.88
N VAL A 10 23.92 -2.84 18.36
CA VAL A 10 24.38 -1.46 18.65
C VAL A 10 24.21 -1.13 20.13
N ILE A 11 23.05 -1.45 20.72
CA ILE A 11 22.82 -1.28 22.17
C ILE A 11 23.88 -2.06 22.96
N ARG A 12 24.14 -3.32 22.61
CA ARG A 12 25.11 -4.17 23.33
C ARG A 12 26.56 -3.72 23.16
N THR A 13 26.92 -3.21 21.98
CA THR A 13 28.29 -2.75 21.68
C THR A 13 28.58 -1.37 22.24
N ILE A 14 27.59 -0.50 22.41
CA ILE A 14 27.80 0.84 22.95
C ILE A 14 27.60 0.88 24.47
N ALA A 15 26.61 0.16 25.01
CA ALA A 15 26.24 0.26 26.42
C ALA A 15 27.38 -0.15 27.39
N LYS A 16 28.12 -1.22 27.09
CA LYS A 16 29.19 -1.71 27.96
C LYS A 16 30.47 -0.85 27.95
N PRO A 17 31.07 -0.52 26.79
CA PRO A 17 32.30 0.27 26.78
C PRO A 17 32.07 1.72 27.16
N ILE A 18 30.91 2.34 26.83
CA ILE A 18 30.63 3.72 27.23
C ILE A 18 30.47 3.85 28.74
N SER A 19 29.73 2.94 29.38
CA SER A 19 29.58 2.95 30.84
C SER A 19 30.92 2.80 31.56
N ALA A 20 31.82 1.95 31.03
CA ALA A 20 33.15 1.74 31.59
C ALA A 20 34.09 2.94 31.35
N GLN A 21 34.07 3.54 30.16
CA GLN A 21 34.92 4.69 29.82
C GLN A 21 34.49 5.97 30.54
N ILE A 22 33.19 6.22 30.70
CA ILE A 22 32.70 7.40 31.42
C ILE A 22 33.07 7.31 32.91
N LYS A 23 32.97 6.13 33.53
CA LYS A 23 33.44 5.91 34.92
C LYS A 23 34.94 6.16 35.06
N HIS A 24 35.74 5.74 34.07
CA HIS A 24 37.20 5.96 34.06
C HIS A 24 37.58 7.43 33.85
N GLN A 25 36.92 8.13 32.92
CA GLN A 25 37.18 9.56 32.69
C GLN A 25 36.68 10.46 33.83
N ALA A 26 35.58 10.10 34.50
CA ALA A 26 35.06 10.84 35.65
C ALA A 26 35.98 10.78 36.89
N THR A 27 36.86 9.78 36.95
CA THR A 27 37.92 9.69 37.96
C THR A 27 39.22 10.37 37.53
N GLN A 28 39.50 10.46 36.23
CA GLN A 28 40.74 11.05 35.72
C GLN A 28 40.68 12.57 35.44
N HIS A 29 39.52 13.14 35.12
CA HIS A 29 39.40 14.57 34.78
C HIS A 29 38.52 15.36 35.76
N GLU A 30 39.14 16.30 36.48
CA GLU A 30 38.49 17.28 37.38
C GLU A 30 37.35 18.06 36.71
N SER A 31 37.53 18.47 35.44
CA SER A 31 36.49 19.20 34.68
C SER A 31 35.26 18.34 34.41
N PHE A 32 35.47 17.06 34.09
CA PHE A 32 34.38 16.12 33.86
C PHE A 32 33.66 15.76 35.17
N ARG A 33 34.42 15.62 36.26
CA ARG A 33 33.89 15.45 37.63
C ARG A 33 32.91 16.58 37.98
N LYS A 34 33.31 17.84 37.74
CA LYS A 34 32.45 19.02 37.97
C LYS A 34 31.20 19.02 37.09
N MET A 35 31.30 18.57 35.84
CA MET A 35 30.15 18.41 34.93
C MET A 35 29.18 17.33 35.43
N CYS A 36 29.66 16.18 35.87
CA CYS A 36 28.83 15.13 36.45
C CYS A 36 28.12 15.62 37.72
N ILE A 37 28.83 16.34 38.60
CA ILE A 37 28.27 16.90 39.83
C ILE A 37 27.20 17.95 39.50
N SER A 38 27.45 18.85 38.53
CA SER A 38 26.48 19.87 38.15
C SER A 38 25.23 19.27 37.52
N LEU A 39 25.36 18.23 36.70
CA LEU A 39 24.24 17.50 36.12
C LEU A 39 23.45 16.73 37.19
N ALA A 40 24.13 16.01 38.08
CA ALA A 40 23.47 15.27 39.15
C ALA A 40 22.70 16.21 40.10
N GLN A 41 23.32 17.34 40.48
CA GLN A 41 22.66 18.34 41.30
C GLN A 41 21.53 19.08 40.56
N GLY A 42 21.70 19.36 39.26
CA GLY A 42 20.67 19.96 38.42
C GLY A 42 19.44 19.06 38.32
N MET A 43 19.65 17.77 38.02
CA MET A 43 18.58 16.79 37.92
C MET A 43 17.83 16.64 39.24
N TYR A 44 18.55 16.59 40.38
CA TYR A 44 17.95 16.54 41.70
C TYR A 44 17.15 17.81 42.04
N ARG A 45 17.64 19.00 41.67
CA ARG A 45 16.90 20.26 41.84
C ARG A 45 15.64 20.28 40.97
N THR A 46 15.70 19.77 39.75
CA THR A 46 14.55 19.66 38.86
C THR A 46 13.52 18.67 39.41
N GLU A 47 13.97 17.52 39.91
CA GLU A 47 13.10 16.51 40.53
C GLU A 47 12.40 17.08 41.77
N VAL A 48 13.14 17.75 42.67
CA VAL A 48 12.55 18.39 43.85
C VAL A 48 11.57 19.49 43.44
N LYS A 49 11.92 20.35 42.47
CA LYS A 49 10.98 21.36 41.94
C LYS A 49 9.72 20.74 41.34
N LEU A 50 9.83 19.65 40.58
CA LEU A 50 8.69 18.94 40.01
C LEU A 50 7.80 18.34 41.10
N ARG A 51 8.39 17.64 42.08
CA ARG A 51 7.65 17.05 43.19
C ARG A 51 6.98 18.11 44.05
N THR A 52 7.65 19.21 44.35
CA THR A 52 7.07 20.32 45.11
C THR A 52 5.97 21.04 44.32
N ASN A 53 6.09 21.19 43.00
CA ASN A 53 5.07 21.83 42.17
C ASN A 53 3.84 20.95 41.92
N ILE A 54 4.02 19.63 41.83
CA ILE A 54 2.92 18.68 41.58
C ILE A 54 2.26 18.21 42.89
N LEU A 55 3.04 17.95 43.94
CA LEU A 55 2.58 17.32 45.17
C LEU A 55 2.44 18.30 46.36
N GLY A 56 2.95 19.53 46.23
CA GLY A 56 2.84 20.57 47.27
C GLY A 56 3.66 20.32 48.54
N GLU A 57 4.48 19.26 48.60
CA GLU A 57 5.29 18.95 49.78
C GLU A 57 6.47 19.93 49.96
N PRO A 58 6.74 20.39 51.20
CA PRO A 58 7.84 21.33 51.47
C PRO A 58 9.19 20.67 51.18
N ALA A 59 10.07 21.41 50.50
CA ALA A 59 11.40 20.95 50.11
C ALA A 59 12.23 20.57 51.36
N LYS A 60 12.28 19.27 51.66
CA LYS A 60 13.01 18.71 52.79
C LYS A 60 14.51 18.95 52.60
N HIS A 61 15.16 19.51 53.63
CA HIS A 61 16.56 19.92 53.64
C HIS A 61 17.51 18.84 53.09
N ILE A 62 18.18 19.17 51.99
CA ILE A 62 18.93 18.27 51.14
C ILE A 62 20.38 18.23 51.61
N ARG A 63 20.84 17.08 52.11
CA ARG A 63 22.28 16.85 52.31
C ARG A 63 22.90 16.70 50.91
N PRO A 64 23.91 17.52 50.53
CA PRO A 64 24.62 17.29 49.28
C PRO A 64 25.18 15.87 49.31
N LEU A 65 24.82 15.08 48.30
CA LEU A 65 25.27 13.70 48.16
C LEU A 65 26.80 13.71 48.19
N SER A 66 27.42 12.78 48.94
CA SER A 66 28.87 12.56 48.93
C SER A 66 29.39 12.62 47.50
N GLU A 67 30.44 13.41 47.25
CA GLU A 67 30.95 13.71 45.90
C GLU A 67 31.07 12.44 45.04
N THR A 68 31.53 11.34 45.63
CA THR A 68 31.68 10.04 44.97
C THR A 68 30.37 9.51 44.38
N LYS A 69 29.25 9.61 45.13
CA LYS A 69 27.93 9.20 44.64
C LYS A 69 27.37 10.15 43.59
N ALA A 70 27.61 11.46 43.73
CA ALA A 70 27.18 12.44 42.74
C ALA A 70 27.88 12.20 41.39
N ILE A 71 29.17 11.83 41.43
CA ILE A 71 29.95 11.49 40.24
C ILE A 71 29.44 10.21 39.60
N GLU A 72 29.19 9.16 40.37
CA GLU A 72 28.68 7.89 39.83
C GLU A 72 27.30 8.06 39.18
N ASN A 73 26.38 8.76 39.85
CA ASN A 73 25.05 9.02 39.31
C ASN A 73 25.10 9.94 38.08
N GLY A 74 25.93 10.99 38.10
CA GLY A 74 26.11 11.88 36.96
C GLY A 74 26.72 11.17 35.74
N ALA A 75 27.70 10.29 35.97
CA ALA A 75 28.29 9.46 34.93
C ALA A 75 27.28 8.50 34.29
N ASN A 76 26.44 7.85 35.11
CA ASN A 76 25.41 6.94 34.60
C ASN A 76 24.34 7.69 33.80
N ALA A 77 23.88 8.85 34.28
CA ALA A 77 22.92 9.70 33.59
C ALA A 77 23.47 10.25 32.25
N LEU A 78 24.77 10.60 32.19
CA LEU A 78 25.42 11.01 30.94
C LEU A 78 25.52 9.86 29.94
N ALA A 79 25.88 8.66 30.40
CA ALA A 79 25.95 7.47 29.55
C ALA A 79 24.59 7.11 28.95
N GLU A 80 23.55 7.15 29.77
CA GLU A 80 22.17 6.88 29.37
C GLU A 80 21.65 7.97 28.42
N GLY A 81 21.89 9.24 28.73
CA GLY A 81 21.50 10.38 27.87
C GLY A 81 22.18 10.34 26.50
N PHE A 82 23.45 9.93 26.42
CA PHE A 82 24.15 9.74 25.16
C PHE A 82 23.49 8.66 24.29
N LEU A 83 23.17 7.50 24.88
CA LEU A 83 22.48 6.42 24.19
C LEU A 83 21.09 6.85 23.69
N PHE A 84 20.31 7.53 24.54
CA PHE A 84 19.01 8.05 24.14
C PHE A 84 19.10 9.10 23.04
N SER A 85 20.12 9.98 23.07
CA SER A 85 20.34 10.96 22.02
C SER A 85 20.63 10.29 20.68
N VAL A 86 21.53 9.30 20.65
CA VAL A 86 21.84 8.52 19.43
C VAL A 86 20.60 7.79 18.91
N ALA A 87 19.82 7.16 19.79
CA ALA A 87 18.58 6.49 19.41
C ALA A 87 17.53 7.47 18.87
N ALA A 88 17.34 8.62 19.52
CA ALA A 88 16.42 9.66 19.08
C ALA A 88 16.85 10.24 17.72
N LEU A 89 18.14 10.51 17.52
CA LEU A 89 18.69 10.96 16.23
C LEU A 89 18.48 9.92 15.12
N LEU A 90 18.66 8.63 15.42
CA LEU A 90 18.39 7.56 14.46
C LEU A 90 16.90 7.49 14.08
N ILE A 91 16.01 7.59 15.07
CA ILE A 91 14.55 7.57 14.84
C ILE A 91 14.12 8.81 14.04
N VAL A 92 14.58 10.01 14.42
CA VAL A 92 14.26 11.26 13.73
C VAL A 92 14.86 11.26 12.32
N GLY A 93 16.09 10.79 12.15
CA GLY A 93 16.74 10.67 10.85
C GLY A 93 16.04 9.68 9.93
N GLU A 94 15.60 8.54 10.46
CA GLU A 94 14.84 7.55 9.69
C GLU A 94 13.44 8.05 9.35
N THR A 95 12.73 8.68 10.28
CA THR A 95 11.40 9.26 10.00
C THR A 95 11.47 10.37 8.96
N TRP A 96 12.48 11.23 9.00
CA TRP A 96 12.67 12.27 7.98
C TRP A 96 12.99 11.67 6.59
N ARG A 97 13.87 10.67 6.53
CA ARG A 97 14.18 9.93 5.30
C ARG A 97 12.97 9.16 4.76
N SER A 98 12.20 8.53 5.65
CA SER A 98 11.04 7.72 5.31
C SER A 98 9.86 8.59 4.82
N ALA A 99 9.65 9.76 5.43
CA ALA A 99 8.64 10.72 5.00
C ALA A 99 8.84 11.19 3.55
N ARG A 100 10.10 11.36 3.09
CA ARG A 100 10.43 11.68 1.69
C ARG A 100 10.06 10.53 0.73
N SER A 101 10.19 9.28 1.17
CA SER A 101 9.86 8.09 0.37
C SER A 101 8.36 7.82 0.30
N GLN A 102 7.64 8.08 1.39
CA GLN A 102 6.20 7.83 1.50
C GLN A 102 5.37 8.77 0.61
N SER A 103 5.79 10.02 0.40
CA SER A 103 5.12 10.94 -0.54
C SER A 103 5.13 10.37 -1.96
N LYS A 104 6.31 9.98 -2.47
CA LYS A 104 6.43 9.38 -3.80
C LYS A 104 5.59 8.12 -3.97
N ARG A 105 5.47 7.31 -2.91
CA ARG A 105 4.65 6.08 -2.96
C ARG A 105 3.15 6.40 -2.97
N ARG A 106 2.73 7.49 -2.33
CA ARG A 106 1.34 7.96 -2.38
C ARG A 106 1.00 8.51 -3.76
N ASP A 107 1.87 9.38 -4.28
CA ASP A 107 1.71 9.97 -5.62
C ASP A 107 1.57 8.89 -6.69
N VAL A 108 2.45 7.87 -6.68
CA VAL A 108 2.37 6.74 -7.64
C VAL A 108 1.12 5.86 -7.46
N VAL A 109 0.57 5.76 -6.25
CA VAL A 109 -0.66 5.01 -6.02
C VAL A 109 -1.85 5.80 -6.53
N ASP A 110 -1.89 7.11 -6.29
CA ASP A 110 -2.94 8.00 -6.79
C ASP A 110 -2.92 8.01 -8.33
N ASP A 111 -1.74 8.13 -8.96
CA ASP A 111 -1.58 8.04 -10.43
C ASP A 111 -2.14 6.72 -11.01
N ARG A 112 -1.94 5.60 -10.29
CA ARG A 112 -2.45 4.28 -10.71
C ARG A 112 -3.97 4.15 -10.53
N ILE A 113 -4.54 4.80 -9.53
CA ILE A 113 -5.98 4.82 -9.32
C ILE A 113 -6.64 5.62 -10.44
N ASP A 114 -6.05 6.75 -10.82
CA ASP A 114 -6.54 7.59 -11.90
C ASP A 114 -6.48 6.88 -13.26
N ASP A 115 -5.35 6.25 -13.62
CA ASP A 115 -5.22 5.45 -14.86
C ASP A 115 -6.22 4.28 -14.89
N LEU A 116 -6.44 3.61 -13.76
CA LEU A 116 -7.42 2.53 -13.69
C LEU A 116 -8.86 3.05 -13.83
N GLY A 117 -9.16 4.22 -13.25
CA GLY A 117 -10.43 4.90 -13.40
C GLY A 117 -10.72 5.26 -14.85
N GLU A 118 -9.72 5.79 -15.57
CA GLU A 118 -9.83 6.13 -16.99
C GLU A 118 -10.11 4.89 -17.85
N ARG A 119 -9.35 3.81 -17.65
CA ARG A 119 -9.56 2.53 -18.36
C ARG A 119 -10.94 1.92 -18.12
N VAL A 120 -11.43 1.97 -16.87
CA VAL A 120 -12.77 1.48 -16.54
C VAL A 120 -13.84 2.33 -17.22
N GLY A 121 -13.67 3.65 -17.26
CA GLY A 121 -14.53 4.56 -17.99
C GLY A 121 -14.58 4.22 -19.48
N GLU A 122 -13.42 4.13 -20.12
CA GLU A 122 -13.28 3.77 -21.54
C GLU A 122 -13.93 2.41 -21.85
N LEU A 123 -13.68 1.41 -20.99
CA LEU A 123 -14.25 0.08 -21.19
C LEU A 123 -15.77 0.08 -21.04
N SER A 124 -16.30 0.81 -20.05
CA SER A 124 -17.74 0.96 -19.87
C SER A 124 -18.39 1.66 -21.08
N GLU A 125 -17.72 2.65 -21.67
CA GLU A 125 -18.19 3.32 -22.87
C GLU A 125 -18.22 2.36 -24.07
N ARG A 126 -17.14 1.60 -24.29
CA ARG A 126 -17.08 0.57 -25.35
C ARG A 126 -18.16 -0.50 -25.18
N VAL A 127 -18.43 -0.92 -23.95
CA VAL A 127 -19.52 -1.87 -23.65
C VAL A 127 -20.87 -1.26 -23.98
N GLY A 128 -21.10 0.02 -23.64
CA GLY A 128 -22.32 0.74 -24.01
C GLY A 128 -22.53 0.83 -25.52
N GLN A 129 -21.48 1.20 -26.27
CA GLN A 129 -21.52 1.26 -27.74
C GLN A 129 -21.82 -0.11 -28.37
N LEU A 130 -21.22 -1.18 -27.84
CA LEU A 130 -21.50 -2.54 -28.29
C LEU A 130 -22.94 -2.97 -28.01
N ALA A 131 -23.47 -2.64 -26.83
CA ALA A 131 -24.85 -2.94 -26.47
C ALA A 131 -25.85 -2.25 -27.41
N GLU A 132 -25.63 -0.97 -27.71
CA GLU A 132 -26.46 -0.21 -28.64
C GLU A 132 -26.37 -0.76 -30.08
N ALA A 133 -25.16 -1.14 -30.52
CA ALA A 133 -24.97 -1.76 -31.83
C ALA A 133 -25.72 -3.10 -31.95
N LEU A 134 -25.70 -3.93 -30.89
CA LEU A 134 -26.45 -5.19 -30.86
C LEU A 134 -27.97 -4.96 -30.89
N GLU A 135 -28.47 -3.96 -30.16
CA GLU A 135 -29.89 -3.62 -30.17
C GLU A 135 -30.35 -3.17 -31.57
N ASN A 136 -29.57 -2.32 -32.23
CA ASN A 136 -29.85 -1.89 -33.60
C ASN A 136 -29.87 -3.05 -34.59
N ARG A 137 -28.93 -4.00 -34.46
CA ARG A 137 -28.91 -5.21 -35.29
C ARG A 137 -30.14 -6.10 -35.07
N MET A 138 -30.60 -6.23 -33.82
CA MET A 138 -31.80 -7.00 -33.52
C MET A 138 -33.05 -6.39 -34.14
N LYS A 139 -33.19 -5.05 -34.06
CA LYS A 139 -34.28 -4.32 -34.74
C LYS A 139 -34.26 -4.53 -36.25
N GLU A 140 -33.09 -4.42 -36.87
CA GLU A 140 -32.93 -4.66 -38.31
C GLU A 140 -33.34 -6.10 -38.69
N VAL A 141 -32.95 -7.10 -37.90
CA VAL A 141 -33.33 -8.51 -38.14
C VAL A 141 -34.84 -8.72 -37.97
N GLU A 142 -35.47 -8.08 -36.99
CA GLU A 142 -36.91 -8.17 -36.76
C GLU A 142 -37.69 -7.54 -37.93
N GLU A 143 -37.28 -6.35 -38.39
CA GLU A 143 -37.85 -5.68 -39.55
C GLU A 143 -37.73 -6.54 -40.83
N ARG A 144 -36.56 -7.15 -41.05
CA ARG A 144 -36.34 -8.06 -42.19
C ARG A 144 -37.22 -9.30 -42.11
N ASN A 145 -37.37 -9.89 -40.92
CA ASN A 145 -38.25 -11.04 -40.72
C ASN A 145 -39.72 -10.68 -40.97
N ASP A 146 -40.17 -9.50 -40.55
CA ASP A 146 -41.53 -9.04 -40.78
C ASP A 146 -41.80 -8.75 -42.26
N GLU A 147 -40.83 -8.16 -42.96
CA GLU A 147 -40.91 -7.97 -44.42
C GLU A 147 -40.97 -9.31 -45.16
N LEU A 148 -40.15 -10.29 -44.76
CA LEU A 148 -40.18 -11.66 -45.29
C LEU A 148 -41.53 -12.32 -45.01
N ARG A 149 -42.07 -12.22 -43.79
CA ARG A 149 -43.38 -12.77 -43.42
C ARG A 149 -44.51 -12.18 -44.26
N ARG A 150 -44.52 -10.85 -44.47
CA ARG A 150 -45.51 -10.17 -45.33
C ARG A 150 -45.40 -10.63 -46.79
N THR A 151 -44.18 -10.76 -47.31
CA THR A 151 -43.94 -11.24 -48.68
C THR A 151 -44.40 -12.69 -48.85
N LEU A 152 -44.02 -13.57 -47.91
CA LEU A 152 -44.45 -14.97 -47.88
C LEU A 152 -45.98 -15.07 -47.82
N SER A 153 -46.63 -14.30 -46.94
CA SER A 153 -48.09 -14.28 -46.82
C SER A 153 -48.76 -13.88 -48.14
N ARG A 154 -48.23 -12.87 -48.85
CA ARG A 154 -48.74 -12.45 -50.16
C ARG A 154 -48.54 -13.53 -51.23
N VAL A 155 -47.38 -14.18 -51.26
CA VAL A 155 -47.09 -15.28 -52.20
C VAL A 155 -48.00 -16.48 -51.94
N VAL A 156 -48.19 -16.86 -50.67
CA VAL A 156 -49.11 -17.93 -50.26
C VAL A 156 -50.54 -17.59 -50.67
N GLU A 157 -51.01 -16.36 -50.44
CA GLU A 157 -52.37 -15.94 -50.86
C GLU A 157 -52.56 -16.03 -52.39
N ILE A 158 -51.57 -15.57 -53.17
CA ILE A 158 -51.59 -15.67 -54.64
C ILE A 158 -51.54 -17.14 -55.09
N GLY A 159 -50.70 -17.97 -54.47
CA GLY A 159 -50.57 -19.39 -54.77
C GLY A 159 -51.83 -20.19 -54.43
N LEU A 160 -52.47 -19.90 -53.29
CA LEU A 160 -53.75 -20.48 -52.87
C LEU A 160 -54.88 -20.10 -53.84
N ARG A 161 -54.94 -18.84 -54.31
CA ARG A 161 -55.90 -18.42 -55.35
C ARG A 161 -55.59 -18.97 -56.74
N GLY A 162 -54.32 -19.23 -57.05
CA GLY A 162 -53.83 -19.69 -58.34
C GLY A 162 -53.74 -21.21 -58.51
N GLY A 163 -54.19 -22.01 -57.54
CA GLY A 163 -54.27 -23.48 -57.64
C GLY A 163 -53.02 -24.27 -57.23
N TRP A 164 -52.08 -23.69 -56.48
CA TRP A 164 -50.82 -24.35 -56.10
C TRP A 164 -50.94 -25.37 -54.95
N VAL A 165 -52.13 -25.57 -54.38
CA VAL A 165 -52.39 -26.55 -53.31
C VAL A 165 -52.24 -28.00 -53.80
N GLU A 166 -52.26 -28.24 -55.10
CA GLU A 166 -52.27 -29.57 -55.71
C GLU A 166 -50.87 -30.24 -55.80
N LEU A 167 -49.80 -29.58 -55.32
CA LEU A 167 -48.41 -30.09 -55.31
C LEU A 167 -47.98 -30.79 -54.01
N GLU A 168 -48.91 -31.11 -53.11
CA GLU A 168 -48.70 -31.72 -51.78
C GLU A 168 -47.91 -33.05 -51.77
N GLY A 169 -47.60 -33.65 -52.92
CA GLY A 169 -46.88 -34.92 -53.06
C GLY A 169 -45.38 -34.85 -53.39
N THR A 170 -44.76 -33.67 -53.54
CA THR A 170 -43.36 -33.58 -54.00
C THR A 170 -42.40 -33.21 -52.85
N PRO A 171 -41.43 -34.06 -52.48
CA PRO A 171 -40.53 -33.77 -51.36
C PRO A 171 -39.61 -32.59 -51.70
N LEU A 172 -39.76 -31.48 -50.97
CA LEU A 172 -38.90 -30.29 -51.05
C LEU A 172 -37.44 -30.66 -50.73
N GLN A 173 -36.55 -30.56 -51.71
CA GLN A 173 -35.11 -30.59 -51.48
C GLN A 173 -34.65 -29.21 -51.00
N VAL A 174 -34.40 -29.10 -49.70
CA VAL A 174 -33.81 -27.89 -49.11
C VAL A 174 -32.34 -27.81 -49.56
N PRO A 175 -31.90 -26.74 -50.24
CA PRO A 175 -30.48 -26.56 -50.52
C PRO A 175 -29.75 -26.38 -49.19
N ARG A 176 -28.92 -27.36 -48.80
CA ARG A 176 -28.02 -27.21 -47.65
C ARG A 176 -26.98 -26.16 -48.01
N THR A 177 -27.25 -24.90 -47.71
CA THR A 177 -26.21 -23.88 -47.62
C THR A 177 -25.23 -24.35 -46.54
N GLY A 178 -24.00 -24.64 -46.93
CA GLY A 178 -22.96 -25.10 -46.02
C GLY A 178 -22.72 -24.06 -44.93
N LEU A 179 -23.19 -24.34 -43.72
CA LEU A 179 -22.71 -23.68 -42.53
C LEU A 179 -21.23 -24.01 -42.42
N VAL A 180 -20.37 -23.00 -42.62
CA VAL A 180 -18.96 -23.10 -42.24
C VAL A 180 -18.95 -23.50 -40.76
N PRO A 181 -18.28 -24.60 -40.37
CA PRO A 181 -18.23 -25.00 -38.98
C PRO A 181 -17.69 -23.84 -38.13
N PRO A 182 -18.16 -23.66 -36.89
CA PRO A 182 -17.56 -22.68 -36.00
C PRO A 182 -16.06 -22.96 -35.92
N GLN A 183 -15.26 -21.97 -36.33
CA GLN A 183 -13.80 -22.08 -36.30
C GLN A 183 -13.40 -22.34 -34.84
N LYS A 184 -12.66 -23.43 -34.61
CA LYS A 184 -12.23 -23.82 -33.26
C LYS A 184 -11.49 -22.61 -32.65
N PRO A 185 -11.78 -22.22 -31.40
CA PRO A 185 -11.08 -21.11 -30.78
C PRO A 185 -9.57 -21.36 -30.82
N PRO A 186 -8.75 -20.33 -31.05
CA PRO A 186 -7.30 -20.49 -31.12
C PRO A 186 -6.80 -21.17 -29.83
N PRO A 187 -5.78 -22.04 -29.92
CA PRO A 187 -5.22 -22.66 -28.74
C PRO A 187 -4.75 -21.58 -27.75
N PRO A 188 -4.73 -21.89 -26.43
CA PRO A 188 -4.17 -20.98 -25.45
C PRO A 188 -2.75 -20.61 -25.89
N VAL A 189 -2.44 -19.33 -25.90
CA VAL A 189 -1.06 -18.87 -26.06
C VAL A 189 -0.33 -19.35 -24.82
N ASP A 190 0.50 -20.37 -24.99
CA ASP A 190 1.47 -20.75 -23.98
C ASP A 190 2.36 -19.52 -23.78
N HIS A 191 2.16 -18.82 -22.66
CA HIS A 191 3.14 -17.89 -22.16
C HIS A 191 4.37 -18.72 -21.79
N GLU A 192 5.28 -18.89 -22.76
CA GLU A 192 6.64 -19.31 -22.47
C GLU A 192 7.22 -18.29 -21.48
N ASP A 193 7.44 -18.80 -20.28
CA ASP A 193 8.19 -18.20 -19.20
C ASP A 193 9.52 -17.72 -19.79
N HIS A 194 9.68 -16.40 -19.90
CA HIS A 194 10.94 -15.80 -20.28
C HIS A 194 11.85 -15.88 -19.04
N PRO A 195 12.92 -16.68 -19.04
CA PRO A 195 13.85 -16.66 -17.92
C PRO A 195 14.67 -15.38 -18.01
N ASP A 196 14.60 -14.62 -16.92
CA ASP A 196 15.61 -13.74 -16.35
C ASP A 196 16.80 -13.38 -17.24
N LEU A 197 16.89 -12.09 -17.62
CA LEU A 197 18.13 -11.32 -17.75
C LEU A 197 17.84 -9.83 -17.50
#